data_AF-A0A7C3I6P1-F1
#
_entry.id   AF-A0A7C3I6P1-F1
#
_cell.length_a   1.000
_cell.length_b   1.000
_cell.length_c   1.000
_cell.angle_alpha   90.00
_cell.angle_beta   90.00
_cell.angle_gamma   90.00
#
_symmetry.space_group_name_H-M   'P 1'
#
loop_
_entity.id
_entity.type
_entity.pdbx_description
1 polymer ?
#
loop_
_entity_poly.entity_id
_entity_poly.type
_entity_poly.pdbx_seq_one_letter_code
_entity_poly.pdbx_strand_id
1 'polypeptide(L)'
;MENSIAKAKTSKNEIVAAFGLPEVLKTRRLRDCPLGTVLIETARGMYIASRWERTELELKRAAHFWTYMRRHGLPVPVPVSDRAGRQWLALHHEIWSVHEVKRWCLQPMQNGNLRHLAAVGRTLARYHWAGKGYRKGSEERFSW
;
A
#
# COMPACT_ATOMS: atom_id res chain seq x y z
N MET A 1 1.24 20.28 -35.61
CA MET A 1 2.02 20.31 -34.36
C MET A 1 1.02 20.46 -33.24
N GLU A 2 0.76 19.40 -32.47
CA GLU A 2 0.26 19.51 -31.09
C GLU A 2 0.41 18.16 -30.39
N ASN A 3 1.52 18.08 -29.66
CA ASN A 3 1.85 17.24 -28.51
C ASN A 3 1.01 15.97 -28.26
N SER A 4 1.48 14.88 -28.86
CA SER A 4 1.51 13.58 -28.17
C SER A 4 2.37 13.75 -26.91
N ILE A 5 1.75 14.06 -25.77
CA ILE A 5 2.38 13.90 -24.46
C ILE A 5 2.58 12.41 -24.30
N ALA A 6 3.75 11.92 -24.69
CA ALA A 6 4.19 10.58 -24.35
C ALA A 6 4.05 10.46 -22.83
N LYS A 7 3.10 9.66 -22.34
CA LYS A 7 2.98 9.33 -20.92
C LYS A 7 4.36 8.91 -20.45
N ALA A 8 5.04 9.77 -19.69
CA ALA A 8 6.34 9.47 -19.13
C ALA A 8 6.16 8.16 -18.35
N LYS A 9 6.80 7.10 -18.85
CA LYS A 9 6.67 5.78 -18.27
C LYS A 9 7.43 5.82 -16.96
N THR A 10 6.75 6.16 -15.87
CA THR A 10 7.30 6.19 -14.51
C THR A 10 8.26 5.03 -14.32
N SER A 11 9.55 5.36 -14.18
CA SER A 11 10.60 4.35 -14.21
C SER A 11 10.68 3.70 -12.85
N LYS A 12 10.67 2.37 -12.83
CA LYS A 12 10.78 1.58 -11.59
C LYS A 12 12.00 2.01 -10.75
N ASN A 13 13.07 2.43 -11.42
CA ASN A 13 14.31 2.89 -10.79
C ASN A 13 14.11 4.19 -9.99
N GLU A 14 13.23 5.08 -10.44
CA GLU A 14 12.91 6.33 -9.73
C GLU A 14 12.21 6.02 -8.40
N ILE A 15 11.25 5.08 -8.41
CA ILE A 15 10.56 4.63 -7.19
C ILE A 15 11.56 3.97 -6.23
N VAL A 16 12.39 3.06 -6.72
CA VAL A 16 13.40 2.36 -5.92
C VAL A 16 14.37 3.35 -5.27
N ALA A 17 14.87 4.32 -6.04
CA ALA A 17 15.81 5.33 -5.55
C ALA A 17 15.16 6.25 -4.51
N ALA A 18 13.93 6.72 -4.78
CA ALA A 18 13.20 7.63 -3.89
C ALA A 18 12.94 7.01 -2.52
N PHE A 19 12.45 5.76 -2.49
CA PHE A 19 12.19 5.04 -1.25
C PHE A 19 13.45 4.43 -0.61
N GLY A 20 14.62 4.60 -1.23
CA GLY A 20 15.89 4.07 -0.72
C GLY A 20 15.87 2.55 -0.56
N LEU A 21 15.21 1.84 -1.46
CA LEU A 21 15.08 0.39 -1.36
C LEU A 21 16.46 -0.28 -1.54
N PRO A 22 16.69 -1.45 -0.91
CA PRO A 22 17.90 -2.23 -1.12
C PRO A 22 18.05 -2.66 -2.59
N GLU A 23 19.23 -3.21 -2.92
CA GLU A 23 19.55 -3.71 -4.27
C GLU A 23 18.41 -4.57 -4.84
N VAL A 24 17.93 -4.15 -6.02
CA VAL A 24 16.80 -4.78 -6.71
C VAL A 24 17.29 -6.00 -7.46
N LEU A 25 16.81 -7.17 -7.06
CA LEU A 25 17.12 -8.44 -7.71
C LEU A 25 16.17 -8.70 -8.89
N LYS A 26 14.88 -8.37 -8.72
CA LYS A 26 13.86 -8.66 -9.72
C LYS A 26 12.69 -7.68 -9.63
N THR A 27 12.04 -7.42 -10.76
CA THR A 27 10.80 -6.64 -10.78
C THR A 27 9.75 -7.27 -11.68
N ARG A 28 8.52 -7.41 -11.20
CA ARG A 28 7.40 -8.02 -11.92
C ARG A 28 6.16 -7.11 -11.88
N ARG A 29 5.47 -6.95 -13.01
CA ARG A 29 4.14 -6.33 -13.01
C ARG A 29 3.10 -7.33 -12.54
N LEU A 30 2.23 -6.91 -11.63
CA LEU A 30 1.09 -7.67 -11.14
C LEU A 30 -0.16 -7.18 -11.87
N ARG A 31 -1.00 -8.09 -12.35
CA ARG A 31 -2.26 -7.76 -13.02
C ARG A 31 -3.42 -7.67 -12.05
N ASP A 32 -3.50 -8.60 -11.09
CA ASP A 32 -4.66 -8.76 -10.21
C ASP A 32 -4.26 -8.75 -8.73
N CYS A 33 -3.42 -7.79 -8.33
CA CYS A 33 -3.02 -7.65 -6.93
C CYS A 33 -3.68 -6.40 -6.32
N PRO A 34 -4.53 -6.55 -5.29
CA PRO A 34 -5.22 -5.42 -4.66
C PRO A 34 -4.26 -4.48 -3.94
N LEU A 35 -3.04 -4.96 -3.64
CA LEU A 35 -2.04 -4.17 -2.95
C LEU A 35 -1.28 -3.24 -3.89
N GLY A 36 -1.21 -3.50 -5.20
CA GLY A 36 -0.52 -2.66 -6.17
C GLY A 36 -0.11 -3.37 -7.46
N THR A 37 0.60 -2.67 -8.33
CA THR A 37 0.80 -3.08 -9.73
C THR A 37 2.21 -3.55 -10.05
N VAL A 38 3.19 -3.29 -9.16
CA VAL A 38 4.59 -3.66 -9.38
C VAL A 38 5.17 -4.31 -8.13
N LEU A 39 5.61 -5.56 -8.26
CA LEU A 39 6.39 -6.28 -7.26
C LEU A 39 7.88 -6.01 -7.50
N ILE A 40 8.58 -5.58 -6.46
CA ILE A 40 10.01 -5.32 -6.41
C ILE A 40 10.62 -6.30 -5.41
N GLU A 41 11.45 -7.22 -5.89
CA GLU A 41 12.19 -8.17 -5.05
C GLU A 41 13.60 -7.63 -4.85
N THR A 42 14.04 -7.55 -3.60
CA THR A 42 15.35 -7.03 -3.19
C THR A 42 16.08 -8.06 -2.33
N ALA A 43 17.37 -7.83 -2.07
CA ALA A 43 18.16 -8.67 -1.18
C ALA A 43 17.62 -8.77 0.26
N ARG A 44 16.80 -7.80 0.73
CA ARG A 44 16.29 -7.78 2.12
C ARG A 44 14.78 -8.00 2.26
N GLY A 45 14.07 -8.16 1.15
CA GLY A 45 12.62 -8.30 1.20
C GLY A 45 11.93 -8.00 -0.12
N MET A 46 10.61 -8.07 -0.08
CA MET A 46 9.75 -7.80 -1.22
C MET A 46 8.87 -6.59 -0.94
N TYR A 47 8.67 -5.78 -1.97
CA TYR A 47 7.91 -4.56 -1.91
C TYR A 47 6.90 -4.51 -3.04
N ILE A 48 5.73 -3.94 -2.79
CA ILE A 48 4.75 -3.64 -3.82
C ILE A 48 4.65 -2.13 -3.95
N ALA A 49 4.82 -1.63 -5.18
CA ALA A 49 4.53 -0.25 -5.53
C ALA A 49 3.12 -0.12 -6.09
N SER A 50 2.42 0.91 -5.64
CA SER A 50 0.99 1.10 -5.85
C SER A 50 0.76 2.53 -6.29
N ARG A 51 0.09 2.68 -7.44
CA ARG A 51 -0.34 3.99 -7.94
C ARG A 51 -1.67 4.36 -7.33
N TRP A 52 -1.81 5.61 -6.92
CA TRP A 52 -3.00 6.16 -6.33
C TRP A 52 -3.66 7.19 -7.24
N GLU A 53 -4.98 7.12 -7.30
CA GLU A 53 -5.85 8.11 -7.96
C GLU A 53 -6.46 9.08 -6.92
N ARG A 54 -5.95 9.04 -5.69
CA ARG A 54 -6.39 9.85 -4.55
C ARG A 54 -5.40 10.97 -4.29
N THR A 55 -5.85 11.99 -3.57
CA THR A 55 -5.02 13.12 -3.17
C THR A 55 -3.94 12.73 -2.17
N GLU A 56 -2.90 13.55 -2.05
CA GLU A 56 -1.85 13.39 -1.03
C GLU A 56 -2.42 13.36 0.40
N LEU A 57 -3.44 14.19 0.67
CA LEU A 57 -4.08 14.25 1.98
C LEU A 57 -4.77 12.93 2.34
N GLU A 58 -5.49 12.33 1.39
CA GLU A 58 -6.14 11.04 1.58
C GLU A 58 -5.12 9.92 1.85
N LEU A 59 -3.96 9.97 1.19
CA LEU A 59 -2.87 9.04 1.42
C LEU A 59 -2.26 9.17 2.80
N LYS A 60 -2.02 10.40 3.27
CA LYS A 60 -1.55 10.65 4.66
C LYS A 60 -2.56 10.12 5.67
N ARG A 61 -3.86 10.36 5.45
CA ARG A 61 -4.94 9.84 6.30
C ARG A 61 -4.96 8.30 6.30
N ALA A 62 -4.86 7.67 5.13
CA ALA A 62 -4.82 6.21 5.00
C ALA A 62 -3.59 5.59 5.66
N ALA A 63 -2.41 6.18 5.47
CA ALA A 63 -1.17 5.69 6.06
C ALA A 63 -1.16 5.81 7.59
N HIS A 64 -1.71 6.90 8.13
CA HIS A 64 -1.91 7.06 9.56
C HIS A 64 -2.89 6.00 10.12
N PHE A 65 -4.00 5.74 9.41
CA PHE A 65 -4.95 4.70 9.77
C PHE A 65 -4.34 3.30 9.76
N TRP A 66 -3.60 2.91 8.72
CA TRP A 66 -2.94 1.61 8.68
C TRP A 66 -1.86 1.49 9.77
N THR A 67 -1.13 2.55 10.05
CA THR A 67 -0.15 2.56 11.15
C THR A 67 -0.84 2.30 12.49
N TYR A 68 -1.99 2.94 12.74
CA TYR A 68 -2.82 2.68 13.92
C TYR A 68 -3.29 1.22 13.96
N MET A 69 -3.89 0.72 12.87
CA MET A 69 -4.37 -0.67 12.80
C MET A 69 -3.26 -1.70 13.03
N ARG A 70 -2.05 -1.47 12.50
CA ARG A 70 -0.89 -2.32 12.75
C ARG A 70 -0.51 -2.36 14.23
N ARG A 71 -0.57 -1.23 14.94
CA ARG A 71 -0.32 -1.18 16.40
C ARG A 71 -1.35 -1.98 17.20
N HIS A 72 -2.55 -2.14 16.66
CA HIS A 72 -3.61 -3.01 17.22
C HIS A 72 -3.52 -4.48 16.72
N GLY A 73 -2.41 -4.87 16.11
CA GLY A 73 -2.12 -6.26 15.73
C GLY A 73 -2.89 -6.76 14.51
N LEU A 74 -3.40 -5.85 13.66
CA LEU A 74 -3.98 -6.22 12.37
C LEU A 74 -2.88 -6.33 11.30
N PRO A 75 -2.93 -7.36 10.43
CA PRO A 75 -1.97 -7.53 9.34
C PRO A 75 -2.32 -6.59 8.18
N VAL A 76 -1.95 -5.31 8.32
CA VAL A 76 -2.18 -4.28 7.30
C VAL A 76 -0.86 -3.87 6.62
N PRO A 77 -0.87 -3.59 5.31
CA PRO A 77 0.31 -3.19 4.56
C PRO A 77 0.63 -1.72 4.87
N VAL A 78 1.52 -1.46 5.82
CA VAL A 78 1.96 -0.09 6.13
C VAL A 78 2.99 0.37 5.09
N PRO A 79 2.82 1.57 4.49
CA PRO A 79 3.78 2.10 3.54
C PRO A 79 5.16 2.30 4.17
N VAL A 80 6.19 2.05 3.38
CA VAL A 80 7.59 2.37 3.67
C VAL A 80 7.77 3.88 3.55
N SER A 81 8.53 4.45 4.49
CA SER A 81 8.93 5.84 4.41
C SER A 81 10.14 6.00 3.49
N ASP A 82 10.15 7.06 2.69
CA ASP A 82 11.33 7.54 2.00
C ASP A 82 12.39 8.06 2.98
N ARG A 83 13.53 8.50 2.46
CA ARG A 83 14.63 9.07 3.28
C ARG A 83 14.22 10.35 4.05
N ALA A 84 13.19 11.05 3.58
CA ALA A 84 12.63 12.24 4.23
C ALA A 84 11.46 11.91 5.17
N GLY A 85 11.16 10.62 5.40
CA GLY A 85 10.07 10.17 6.26
C GLY A 85 8.70 10.10 5.58
N ARG A 86 8.57 10.49 4.31
CA ARG A 86 7.29 10.50 3.56
C ARG A 86 6.89 9.10 3.13
N GLN A 87 5.63 8.76 3.31
CA GLN A 87 5.05 7.45 2.96
C GLN A 87 4.47 7.38 1.54
N TRP A 88 4.72 8.41 0.74
CA TRP A 88 4.23 8.56 -0.62
C TRP A 88 5.26 9.35 -1.45
N LEU A 89 5.15 9.23 -2.76
CA LEU A 89 6.00 9.91 -3.75
C LEU A 89 5.13 10.45 -4.87
N ALA A 90 5.23 11.75 -5.16
CA ALA A 90 4.68 12.31 -6.39
C ALA A 90 5.74 12.23 -7.50
N LEU A 91 5.40 11.58 -8.61
CA LEU A 91 6.29 11.37 -9.74
C LEU A 91 5.48 11.43 -11.04
N HIS A 92 5.86 12.29 -11.98
CA HIS A 92 5.16 12.49 -13.26
C HIS A 92 3.64 12.70 -13.13
N HIS A 93 3.22 13.49 -12.14
CA HIS A 93 1.81 13.73 -11.77
C HIS A 93 1.04 12.52 -11.24
N GLU A 94 1.71 11.38 -11.03
CA GLU A 94 1.14 10.21 -10.37
C GLU A 94 1.61 10.17 -8.91
N ILE A 95 0.75 9.69 -8.00
CA ILE A 95 1.14 9.46 -6.62
C ILE A 95 1.37 7.97 -6.39
N TRP A 96 2.50 7.65 -5.78
CA TRP A 96 2.95 6.29 -5.53
C TRP A 96 3.15 6.06 -4.04
N SER A 97 2.82 4.86 -3.57
CA SER A 97 3.27 4.33 -2.29
C SER A 97 3.98 3.01 -2.49
N VAL A 98 4.85 2.66 -1.55
CA VAL A 98 5.55 1.37 -1.54
C VAL A 98 5.25 0.68 -0.21
N HIS A 99 4.85 -0.59 -0.27
CA HIS A 99 4.53 -1.39 0.90
C HIS A 99 5.47 -2.60 0.96
N GLU A 100 6.02 -2.90 2.14
CA GLU A 100 6.69 -4.19 2.34
C GLU A 100 5.64 -5.31 2.37
N VAL A 101 5.91 -6.41 1.67
CA VAL A 101 5.04 -7.58 1.65
C VAL A 101 5.80 -8.85 1.96
N LYS A 102 5.10 -9.81 2.57
CA LYS A 102 5.62 -11.15 2.79
C LYS A 102 5.23 -12.06 1.62
N ARG A 103 6.02 -13.11 1.39
CA ARG A 103 5.85 -14.01 0.24
C ARG A 103 4.46 -14.63 0.17
N TRP A 104 3.92 -15.01 1.33
CA TRP A 104 2.61 -15.63 1.44
C TRP A 104 1.47 -14.68 1.04
N CYS A 105 1.65 -13.36 1.12
CA CYS A 105 0.67 -12.37 0.65
C CYS A 105 0.53 -12.31 -0.88
N LEU A 106 1.46 -12.94 -1.61
CA LEU A 106 1.50 -12.96 -3.08
C LEU A 106 0.98 -14.28 -3.65
N GLN A 107 0.55 -15.21 -2.80
CA GLN A 107 -0.01 -16.47 -3.27
C GLN A 107 -1.41 -16.26 -3.84
N PRO A 108 -1.79 -17.00 -4.89
CA PRO A 108 -3.15 -16.98 -5.39
C PRO A 108 -4.14 -17.27 -4.27
N MET A 109 -5.28 -16.58 -4.30
CA MET A 109 -6.37 -16.88 -3.38
C MET A 109 -6.81 -18.33 -3.58
N GLN A 110 -6.68 -19.14 -2.54
CA GLN A 110 -7.19 -20.50 -2.55
C GLN A 110 -8.71 -20.48 -2.40
N ASN A 111 -9.39 -21.53 -2.89
CA ASN A 111 -10.81 -21.70 -2.64
C ASN A 111 -11.10 -21.64 -1.14
N GLY A 112 -12.09 -20.82 -0.77
CA GLY A 112 -12.49 -20.65 0.61
C GLY A 112 -13.05 -21.95 1.19
N ASN A 113 -12.82 -22.16 2.49
CA ASN A 113 -13.54 -23.16 3.28
C ASN A 113 -14.13 -22.47 4.51
N LEU A 114 -14.94 -23.20 5.30
CA LEU A 114 -15.58 -22.65 6.50
C LEU A 114 -14.56 -22.12 7.52
N ARG A 115 -13.35 -22.71 7.60
CA ARG A 115 -12.29 -22.21 8.48
C ARG A 115 -11.76 -20.86 8.01
N HIS A 116 -11.56 -20.67 6.70
CA HIS A 116 -11.17 -19.39 6.12
C HIS A 116 -12.25 -18.32 6.37
N LEU A 117 -13.53 -18.66 6.18
CA LEU A 117 -14.63 -17.72 6.45
C LEU A 117 -14.68 -17.31 7.93
N ALA A 118 -14.52 -18.26 8.85
CA ALA A 118 -14.45 -17.96 10.27
C ALA A 118 -13.24 -17.08 10.63
N ALA A 119 -12.09 -17.29 9.97
CA ALA A 119 -10.90 -16.44 10.15
C ALA A 119 -11.12 -15.01 9.64
N VAL A 120 -11.80 -14.85 8.49
CA VAL A 120 -12.22 -13.54 7.97
C VAL A 120 -13.15 -12.84 8.95
N GLY A 121 -14.20 -13.53 9.43
CA GLY A 121 -15.15 -12.97 10.40
C GLY A 121 -14.47 -12.49 11.68
N ARG A 122 -13.56 -13.29 12.26
CA ARG A 122 -12.76 -12.87 13.42
C ARG A 122 -11.87 -11.66 13.12
N THR A 123 -11.26 -11.61 11.94
CA THR A 123 -10.40 -10.50 11.53
C THR A 123 -11.20 -9.22 11.35
N LEU A 124 -12.39 -9.29 10.75
CA LEU A 124 -13.31 -8.16 10.60
C LEU A 124 -13.83 -7.65 11.95
N ALA A 125 -14.18 -8.56 12.87
CA ALA A 125 -14.57 -8.17 14.22
C ALA A 125 -13.45 -7.41 14.95
N ARG A 126 -12.20 -7.91 14.85
CA ARG A 126 -11.01 -7.22 15.40
C ARG A 126 -10.77 -5.86 14.74
N TYR A 127 -10.96 -5.77 13.43
CA TYR A 127 -10.86 -4.52 12.69
C TYR A 127 -11.87 -3.48 13.20
N HIS A 128 -13.15 -3.84 13.31
CA HIS A 128 -14.18 -2.95 13.83
C HIS A 128 -13.91 -2.54 15.28
N TRP A 129 -13.49 -3.48 16.12
CA TRP A 129 -13.14 -3.20 17.51
C TRP A 129 -11.99 -2.20 17.62
N ALA A 130 -10.88 -2.42 16.91
CA ALA A 130 -9.75 -1.50 16.90
C ALA A 130 -10.16 -0.12 16.34
N GLY A 131 -11.00 -0.11 15.31
CA GLY A 131 -11.50 1.11 14.66
C GLY A 131 -12.27 2.05 15.58
N LYS A 132 -12.97 1.54 16.60
CA LYS A 132 -13.69 2.38 17.58
C LYS A 132 -12.77 3.36 18.33
N GLY A 133 -11.50 3.01 18.52
CA GLY A 133 -10.52 3.89 19.18
C GLY A 133 -9.87 4.93 18.26
N TYR A 134 -10.12 4.86 16.95
CA TYR A 134 -9.46 5.74 15.98
C TYR A 134 -10.22 7.07 15.83
N ARG A 135 -9.74 8.12 16.53
CA ARG A 135 -10.36 9.46 16.54
C ARG A 135 -9.79 10.46 15.53
N LYS A 136 -8.67 10.13 14.88
CA LYS A 136 -8.04 11.06 13.91
C LYS A 136 -8.73 10.99 12.55
N GLY A 137 -9.47 12.04 12.20
CA GLY A 137 -10.24 12.13 10.95
C GLY A 137 -11.70 11.67 11.05
N SER A 138 -12.23 11.51 12.27
CA SER A 138 -13.65 11.21 12.49
C SER A 138 -14.56 12.45 12.53
N GLU A 139 -14.00 13.65 12.62
CA GLU A 139 -14.77 14.91 12.66
C GLU A 139 -15.49 15.24 11.35
N GLU A 140 -15.01 14.76 10.20
CA GLU A 140 -15.62 15.04 8.87
C GLU A 140 -16.59 13.95 8.38
N ARG A 141 -16.77 12.84 9.11
CA ARG A 141 -17.52 11.66 8.58
C ARG A 141 -18.91 11.41 9.16
N PHE A 142 -19.33 12.17 10.17
CA PHE A 142 -20.65 12.02 10.80
C PHE A 142 -21.34 13.36 11.12
N SER A 143 -21.08 14.41 10.33
CA SER A 143 -22.00 15.55 10.26
C SER A 143 -23.17 15.15 9.35
N TRP A 144 -24.33 14.89 9.96
CA TRP A 144 -25.61 14.80 9.26
C TRP A 144 -26.18 16.20 9.03
#